data_AF-A0A321LKJ9-F1
#
_entry.id   AF-A0A321LKJ9-F1
#
_cell.length_a   1.000
_cell.length_b   1.000
_cell.length_c   1.000
_cell.angle_alpha   90.00
_cell.angle_beta   90.00
_cell.angle_gamma   90.00
#
_symmetry.space_group_name_H-M   'P 1'
#
loop_
_entity.id
_entity.type
_entity.pdbx_description
1 polymer ?
#
loop_
_entity_poly.entity_id
_entity_poly.type
_entity_poly.pdbx_seq_one_letter_code
_entity_poly.pdbx_strand_id
1 'polypeptide(L)'
;MKENNDRLRVEGVSEHWYRPEEPRKGDWVYRPAVLVECTINYRSLRAGLNQSEEHNYTAWLPEGDAAIDWDHPAVIFDDTSRLSNQPERLIPYASADHSVSADSFAQYEAELAQKLARAERLKIYFSPVFGLFSSPDESLEDFLGRVAEAALGRVEPELERLRNRVELQIEQIREAQTRKGLRARDEISLDKIISLNLQFFESENRLASMFSTLAGAVFGTAAPASETEPVGDVNDEKELRQDLQRVEQEAREALAALYEEYLALANEYDPFEIGLQPNNIQIIRSGILWVPVS
;
A
#
# COMPACT_ATOMS: atom_id res chain seq x y z
N MET A 1 -52.76 1.65 -28.24
CA MET A 1 -51.52 0.86 -28.33
C MET A 1 -51.43 0.03 -27.07
N LYS A 2 -51.51 -1.30 -27.17
CA LYS A 2 -51.36 -2.18 -26.01
C LYS A 2 -49.87 -2.22 -25.69
N GLU A 3 -49.50 -1.85 -24.47
CA GLU A 3 -48.15 -2.09 -23.95
C GLU A 3 -47.87 -3.60 -24.09
N ASN A 4 -46.85 -3.95 -24.87
CA ASN A 4 -46.40 -5.34 -25.00
C ASN A 4 -45.69 -5.70 -23.68
N ASN A 5 -46.49 -6.10 -22.69
CA ASN A 5 -46.08 -6.30 -21.30
C ASN A 5 -45.74 -7.77 -21.00
N ASP A 6 -45.38 -8.53 -22.03
CA ASP A 6 -44.94 -9.92 -21.91
C ASP A 6 -43.46 -9.94 -21.53
N ARG A 7 -43.20 -9.49 -20.30
CA ARG A 7 -41.87 -9.45 -19.68
C ARG A 7 -41.81 -10.48 -18.57
N LEU A 8 -40.62 -11.03 -18.34
CA LEU A 8 -40.36 -11.89 -17.18
C LEU A 8 -40.77 -11.17 -15.89
N ARG A 9 -41.60 -11.82 -15.06
CA ARG A 9 -41.92 -11.35 -13.71
C ARG A 9 -41.77 -12.51 -12.75
N VAL A 10 -40.95 -12.30 -11.73
CA VAL A 10 -40.75 -13.27 -10.65
C VAL A 10 -41.34 -12.67 -9.38
N GLU A 11 -42.31 -13.36 -8.79
CA GLU A 11 -42.97 -12.88 -7.58
C GLU A 11 -41.96 -12.78 -6.42
N GLY A 12 -42.00 -11.65 -5.70
CA GLY A 12 -41.08 -11.39 -4.58
C GLY A 12 -39.69 -10.89 -4.96
N VAL A 13 -39.38 -10.74 -6.25
CA VAL A 13 -38.09 -10.23 -6.74
C VAL A 13 -38.25 -8.81 -7.27
N SER A 14 -37.37 -7.89 -6.88
CA SER A 14 -37.41 -6.51 -7.37
C SER A 14 -36.95 -6.38 -8.82
N GLU A 15 -37.53 -5.44 -9.55
CA GLU A 15 -37.15 -5.11 -10.92
C GLU A 15 -36.51 -3.72 -10.99
N HIS A 16 -35.40 -3.62 -11.70
CA HIS A 16 -34.67 -2.38 -11.97
C HIS A 16 -34.38 -2.25 -13.46
N TRP A 17 -34.26 -1.02 -13.96
CA TRP A 17 -33.94 -0.72 -15.35
C TRP A 17 -32.65 0.06 -15.41
N TYR A 18 -31.72 -0.41 -16.23
CA TYR A 18 -30.46 0.28 -16.48
C TYR A 18 -30.65 1.41 -17.50
N ARG A 19 -30.17 2.62 -17.17
CA ARG A 19 -30.15 3.76 -18.09
C ARG A 19 -28.74 3.93 -18.70
N PRO A 20 -28.58 3.71 -20.01
CA PRO A 20 -27.29 3.93 -20.69
C PRO A 20 -26.92 5.42 -20.75
N GLU A 21 -25.62 5.71 -20.83
CA GLU A 21 -25.07 7.07 -20.85
C GLU A 21 -25.45 7.89 -22.08
N GLU A 22 -25.48 7.24 -23.24
CA GLU A 22 -25.83 7.87 -24.50
C GLU A 22 -27.08 7.23 -25.08
N PRO A 23 -28.09 8.03 -25.48
CA PRO A 23 -29.22 7.51 -26.24
C PRO A 23 -28.71 7.14 -27.64
N ARG A 24 -28.24 5.91 -27.84
CA ARG A 24 -27.87 5.46 -29.19
C ARG A 24 -29.15 5.33 -30.02
N LYS A 25 -29.14 5.83 -31.25
CA LYS A 25 -30.22 5.58 -32.20
C LYS A 25 -30.17 4.11 -32.64
N GLY A 26 -31.23 3.36 -32.40
CA GLY A 26 -31.34 1.95 -32.77
C GLY A 26 -32.63 1.32 -32.28
N ASP A 27 -32.94 0.12 -32.80
CA ASP A 27 -34.03 -0.72 -32.30
C ASP A 27 -33.54 -1.44 -31.04
N TRP A 28 -33.86 -0.88 -29.87
CA TRP A 28 -33.47 -1.45 -28.59
C TRP A 28 -34.49 -2.48 -28.11
N VAL A 29 -34.01 -3.47 -27.37
CA VAL A 29 -34.84 -4.44 -26.66
C VAL A 29 -34.28 -4.62 -25.25
N TYR A 30 -35.14 -4.67 -24.23
CA TYR A 30 -34.74 -5.01 -22.87
C TYR A 30 -34.46 -6.50 -22.74
N ARG A 31 -33.22 -6.84 -22.39
CA ARG A 31 -32.83 -8.20 -22.01
C ARG A 31 -32.67 -8.27 -20.48
N PRO A 32 -33.16 -9.33 -19.81
CA PRO A 32 -33.06 -9.43 -18.37
C PRO A 32 -31.69 -9.96 -17.93
N ALA A 33 -31.22 -9.44 -16.82
CA ALA A 33 -30.00 -9.79 -16.12
C ALA A 33 -30.30 -9.92 -14.62
N VAL A 34 -29.41 -10.56 -13.88
CA VAL A 34 -29.37 -10.51 -12.42
C VAL A 34 -28.56 -9.30 -12.01
N LEU A 35 -29.04 -8.57 -11.00
CA LEU A 35 -28.29 -7.59 -10.24
C LEU A 35 -28.11 -8.12 -8.82
N VAL A 36 -26.87 -8.07 -8.33
CA VAL A 36 -26.54 -8.29 -6.93
C VAL A 36 -25.68 -7.13 -6.46
N GLU A 37 -26.18 -6.40 -5.47
CA GLU A 37 -25.42 -5.38 -4.76
C GLU A 37 -25.00 -5.96 -3.41
N CYS A 38 -23.72 -5.87 -3.10
CA CYS A 38 -23.19 -6.42 -1.87
C CYS A 38 -22.08 -5.56 -1.27
N THR A 39 -21.97 -5.64 0.06
CA THR A 39 -20.80 -5.14 0.79
C THR A 39 -19.82 -6.28 1.00
N ILE A 40 -18.59 -6.10 0.51
CA ILE A 40 -17.47 -6.99 0.73
C ILE A 40 -16.66 -6.48 1.92
N ASN A 41 -16.49 -7.32 2.94
CA ASN A 41 -15.75 -6.96 4.15
C ASN A 41 -14.39 -7.67 4.22
N TYR A 42 -13.31 -6.93 4.04
CA TYR A 42 -11.96 -7.42 4.27
C TYR A 42 -11.61 -7.31 5.75
N ARG A 43 -11.49 -8.47 6.41
CA ARG A 43 -11.20 -8.54 7.84
C ARG A 43 -9.98 -9.41 8.11
N SER A 44 -9.02 -8.85 8.84
CA SER A 44 -7.86 -9.58 9.36
C SER A 44 -7.57 -9.14 10.78
N LEU A 45 -7.77 -10.02 11.75
CA LEU A 45 -7.40 -9.76 13.15
C LEU A 45 -5.89 -9.58 13.30
N ARG A 46 -5.10 -10.31 12.51
CA ARG A 46 -3.64 -10.24 12.52
C ARG A 46 -3.14 -8.87 12.04
N ALA A 47 -3.76 -8.32 11.01
CA ALA A 47 -3.41 -7.01 10.46
C ALA A 47 -4.20 -5.84 11.10
N GLY A 48 -5.11 -6.13 12.04
CA GLY A 48 -6.02 -5.12 12.60
C GLY A 48 -6.96 -4.49 11.58
N LEU A 49 -7.16 -5.14 10.43
CA LEU A 49 -7.92 -4.58 9.31
C LEU A 49 -9.40 -4.93 9.40
N ASN A 50 -10.25 -3.93 9.16
CA ASN A 50 -11.68 -4.08 8.93
C ASN A 50 -12.15 -3.00 7.94
N GLN A 51 -12.15 -3.32 6.64
CA GLN A 51 -12.59 -2.43 5.57
C GLN A 51 -13.78 -3.03 4.85
N SER A 52 -14.71 -2.16 4.47
CA SER A 52 -15.95 -2.51 3.77
C SER A 52 -15.99 -1.77 2.45
N GLU A 53 -16.29 -2.49 1.37
CA GLU A 53 -16.46 -1.94 0.03
C GLU A 53 -17.81 -2.36 -0.54
N GLU A 54 -18.51 -1.42 -1.16
CA GLU A 54 -19.77 -1.71 -1.86
C GLU A 54 -19.49 -1.98 -3.33
N HIS A 55 -20.02 -3.09 -3.83
CA HIS A 55 -19.82 -3.54 -5.21
C HIS A 55 -21.15 -3.97 -5.83
N ASN A 56 -21.30 -3.70 -7.12
CA ASN A 56 -22.44 -4.13 -7.92
C ASN A 56 -21.99 -5.18 -8.93
N TYR A 57 -22.63 -6.35 -8.90
CA TYR A 57 -22.39 -7.43 -9.84
C TYR A 57 -23.63 -7.64 -10.71
N THR A 58 -23.40 -7.81 -12.01
CA THR A 58 -24.46 -8.15 -12.95
C THR A 58 -24.07 -9.37 -13.78
N ALA A 59 -25.06 -10.13 -14.21
CA ALA A 59 -24.87 -11.24 -15.13
C ALA A 59 -26.14 -11.48 -15.95
N TRP A 60 -26.02 -11.86 -17.22
CA TRP A 60 -27.19 -12.17 -18.03
C TRP A 60 -27.96 -13.36 -17.44
N LEU A 61 -29.30 -13.28 -17.44
CA LEU A 61 -30.09 -14.44 -17.05
C LEU A 61 -29.90 -15.54 -18.11
N PRO A 62 -29.57 -16.78 -17.69
CA PRO A 62 -29.45 -17.89 -18.61
C PRO A 62 -30.82 -18.21 -19.25
N GLU A 63 -30.77 -18.74 -20.48
CA GLU A 63 -31.92 -19.34 -21.14
C GLU A 63 -32.00 -20.82 -20.76
N GLY A 64 -33.19 -21.31 -20.42
CA GLY A 64 -33.36 -22.68 -19.92
C GLY A 64 -32.71 -22.92 -18.55
N ASP A 65 -32.02 -24.05 -18.40
CA ASP A 65 -31.43 -24.55 -17.14
C ASP A 65 -29.89 -24.42 -17.12
N ALA A 66 -29.35 -23.43 -17.84
CA ALA A 66 -27.91 -23.17 -17.85
C ALA A 66 -27.45 -22.44 -16.56
N ALA A 67 -26.19 -22.63 -16.19
CA ALA A 67 -25.58 -21.89 -15.09
C ALA A 67 -25.41 -20.40 -15.42
N ILE A 68 -25.40 -19.55 -14.40
CA ILE A 68 -25.20 -18.11 -14.57
C ILE A 68 -23.72 -17.81 -14.84
N ASP A 69 -23.46 -16.94 -15.81
CA ASP A 69 -22.10 -16.54 -16.17
C ASP A 69 -21.74 -15.20 -15.52
N TRP A 70 -21.04 -15.27 -14.40
CA TRP A 70 -20.52 -14.10 -13.69
C TRP A 70 -19.25 -13.51 -14.30
N ASP A 71 -18.59 -14.18 -15.26
CA ASP A 71 -17.37 -13.68 -15.91
C ASP A 71 -17.68 -12.65 -17.01
N HIS A 72 -18.89 -12.72 -17.57
CA HIS A 72 -19.36 -11.79 -18.60
C HIS A 72 -20.51 -10.93 -18.07
N PRO A 73 -20.21 -9.83 -17.36
CA PRO A 73 -21.25 -9.01 -16.76
C PRO A 73 -22.17 -8.40 -17.82
N ALA A 74 -23.44 -8.26 -17.48
CA ALA A 74 -24.41 -7.64 -18.38
C ALA A 74 -24.09 -6.16 -18.59
N VAL A 75 -23.70 -5.49 -17.51
CA VAL A 75 -23.33 -4.07 -17.47
C VAL A 75 -22.43 -3.83 -16.25
N ILE A 76 -21.45 -2.94 -16.40
CA ILE A 76 -20.55 -2.54 -15.30
C ILE A 76 -20.91 -1.10 -14.92
N PHE A 77 -21.20 -0.86 -13.64
CA PHE A 77 -21.46 0.46 -13.10
C PHE A 77 -21.24 0.48 -11.59
N ASP A 78 -20.65 1.56 -11.11
CA ASP A 78 -20.37 1.73 -9.68
C ASP A 78 -21.49 2.51 -8.98
N ASP A 79 -22.18 3.40 -9.71
CA ASP A 79 -23.20 4.29 -9.17
C ASP A 79 -24.63 3.83 -9.49
N THR A 80 -25.42 3.62 -8.43
CA THR A 80 -26.85 3.26 -8.51
C THR A 80 -27.72 4.35 -9.14
N SER A 81 -27.22 5.56 -9.38
CA SER A 81 -27.93 6.61 -10.14
C SER A 81 -28.33 6.19 -11.57
N ARG A 82 -27.66 5.16 -12.11
CA ARG A 82 -27.99 4.52 -13.40
C ARG A 82 -29.18 3.58 -13.32
N LEU A 83 -29.64 3.22 -12.12
CA LEU A 83 -30.79 2.35 -11.90
C LEU A 83 -32.08 3.15 -11.78
N SER A 84 -33.09 2.74 -12.51
CA SER A 84 -34.46 3.26 -12.47
C SER A 84 -35.40 2.17 -11.97
N ASN A 85 -36.47 2.56 -11.28
CA ASN A 85 -37.58 1.66 -10.93
C ASN A 85 -38.68 1.64 -12.00
N GLN A 86 -38.44 2.28 -13.15
CA GLN A 86 -39.37 2.33 -14.27
C GLN A 86 -38.62 2.17 -15.61
N PRO A 87 -39.21 1.45 -16.58
CA PRO A 87 -38.68 1.34 -17.93
C PRO A 87 -38.68 2.69 -18.65
N GLU A 88 -37.78 2.83 -19.62
CA GLU A 88 -37.90 3.91 -20.59
C GLU A 88 -39.06 3.64 -21.54
N ARG A 89 -39.81 4.70 -21.85
CA ARG A 89 -40.95 4.59 -22.74
C ARG A 89 -40.43 4.19 -24.12
N LEU A 90 -41.07 3.20 -24.75
CA LEU A 90 -40.88 2.73 -26.14
C LEU A 90 -39.89 1.58 -26.37
N ILE A 91 -39.20 1.06 -25.36
CA ILE A 91 -38.32 -0.11 -25.53
C ILE A 91 -39.10 -1.41 -25.24
N PRO A 92 -39.25 -2.34 -26.21
CA PRO A 92 -39.86 -3.65 -25.99
C PRO A 92 -38.96 -4.58 -25.16
N TYR A 93 -39.51 -5.68 -24.65
CA TYR A 93 -38.77 -6.72 -23.92
C TYR A 93 -38.41 -7.90 -24.83
N ALA A 94 -37.24 -8.49 -24.61
CA ALA A 94 -36.78 -9.66 -25.33
C ALA A 94 -37.64 -10.86 -24.91
N SER A 95 -38.19 -11.56 -25.89
CA SER A 95 -38.89 -12.82 -25.65
C SER A 95 -37.84 -13.92 -25.53
N ALA A 96 -37.72 -14.52 -24.35
CA ALA A 96 -36.84 -15.64 -24.08
C ALA A 96 -37.42 -16.50 -22.96
N ASP A 97 -37.19 -17.82 -23.05
CA ASP A 97 -37.67 -18.82 -22.11
C ASP A 97 -36.76 -18.86 -20.87
N HIS A 98 -36.90 -17.84 -20.02
CA HIS A 98 -36.22 -17.78 -18.74
C HIS A 98 -37.03 -18.53 -17.67
N SER A 99 -36.52 -19.67 -17.21
CA SER A 99 -37.14 -20.44 -16.12
C SER A 99 -36.52 -20.04 -14.77
N VAL A 100 -36.87 -18.85 -14.28
CA VAL A 100 -36.27 -18.27 -13.06
C VAL A 100 -37.33 -18.13 -11.97
N SER A 101 -37.00 -18.56 -10.76
CA SER A 101 -37.83 -18.41 -9.56
C SER A 101 -37.13 -17.55 -8.51
N ALA A 102 -37.83 -17.20 -7.43
CA ALA A 102 -37.20 -16.50 -6.30
C ALA A 102 -36.05 -17.32 -5.68
N ASP A 103 -36.18 -18.66 -5.64
CA ASP A 103 -35.13 -19.55 -5.15
C ASP A 103 -33.87 -19.52 -6.03
N SER A 104 -34.03 -19.28 -7.33
CA SER A 104 -32.89 -19.11 -8.25
C SER A 104 -32.01 -17.92 -7.85
N PHE A 105 -32.59 -16.82 -7.36
CA PHE A 105 -31.81 -15.65 -6.91
C PHE A 105 -30.96 -15.98 -5.68
N ALA A 106 -31.51 -16.73 -4.72
CA ALA A 106 -30.74 -17.19 -3.57
C ALA A 106 -29.57 -18.10 -3.99
N GLN A 107 -29.76 -18.93 -5.03
CA GLN A 107 -28.67 -19.74 -5.61
C GLN A 107 -27.61 -18.86 -6.29
N TYR A 108 -28.02 -17.85 -7.07
CA TYR A 108 -27.12 -16.92 -7.74
C TYR A 108 -26.29 -16.10 -6.73
N GLU A 109 -26.89 -15.64 -5.64
CA GLU A 109 -26.18 -14.97 -4.54
C GLU A 109 -25.12 -15.87 -3.91
N ALA A 110 -25.47 -17.13 -3.63
CA ALA A 110 -24.54 -18.09 -3.04
C ALA A 110 -23.39 -18.44 -3.99
N GLU A 111 -23.68 -18.60 -5.28
CA GLU A 111 -22.67 -18.85 -6.33
C GLU A 111 -21.71 -17.67 -6.47
N LEU A 112 -22.23 -16.44 -6.53
CA LEU A 112 -21.43 -15.22 -6.56
C LEU A 112 -20.54 -15.12 -5.32
N ALA A 113 -21.09 -15.30 -4.12
CA ALA A 113 -20.33 -15.25 -2.87
C ALA A 113 -19.21 -16.29 -2.85
N GLN A 114 -19.46 -17.50 -3.35
CA GLN A 114 -18.44 -18.54 -3.46
C GLN A 114 -17.35 -18.19 -4.48
N LYS A 115 -17.74 -17.60 -5.62
CA LYS A 115 -16.81 -17.14 -6.66
C LYS A 115 -15.90 -16.04 -6.13
N LEU A 116 -16.47 -15.01 -5.51
CA LEU A 116 -15.73 -13.90 -4.91
C LEU A 116 -14.79 -14.40 -3.80
N ALA A 117 -15.25 -15.27 -2.91
CA ALA A 117 -14.39 -15.86 -1.89
C ALA A 117 -13.20 -16.67 -2.47
N ARG A 118 -13.33 -17.22 -3.68
CA ARG A 118 -12.24 -17.94 -4.35
C ARG A 118 -11.27 -17.01 -5.07
N ALA A 119 -11.77 -15.96 -5.72
CA ALA A 119 -10.99 -15.08 -6.58
C ALA A 119 -10.40 -13.87 -5.84
N GLU A 120 -11.17 -13.23 -4.95
CA GLU A 120 -10.80 -11.95 -4.35
C GLU A 120 -9.79 -12.10 -3.23
N ARG A 121 -8.67 -11.39 -3.36
CA ARG A 121 -7.58 -11.34 -2.37
C ARG A 121 -7.13 -9.91 -2.22
N LEU A 122 -7.22 -9.39 -1.00
CA LEU A 122 -6.64 -8.09 -0.70
C LEU A 122 -5.18 -8.26 -0.35
N LYS A 123 -4.30 -7.53 -1.05
CA LYS A 123 -2.86 -7.59 -0.85
C LYS A 123 -2.40 -6.37 -0.07
N ILE A 124 -1.75 -6.60 1.06
CA ILE A 124 -1.08 -5.57 1.86
C ILE A 124 0.38 -5.96 2.07
N TYR A 125 1.19 -5.04 2.58
CA TYR A 125 2.58 -5.30 2.95
C TYR A 125 2.69 -5.57 4.46
N PHE A 126 3.66 -6.41 4.83
CA PHE A 126 3.95 -6.75 6.20
C PHE A 126 5.45 -6.68 6.46
N SER A 127 5.87 -5.96 7.50
CA SER A 127 7.25 -5.99 7.97
C SER A 127 7.36 -6.93 9.17
N PRO A 128 8.00 -8.11 9.03
CA PRO A 128 8.11 -9.08 10.10
C PRO A 128 8.95 -8.57 11.28
N VAL A 129 9.97 -7.76 10.98
CA VAL A 129 10.90 -7.20 11.98
C VAL A 129 10.19 -6.27 12.95
N PHE A 130 9.29 -5.43 12.44
CA PHE A 130 8.61 -4.39 13.22
C PHE A 130 7.16 -4.75 13.55
N GLY A 131 6.63 -5.85 13.00
CA GLY A 131 5.24 -6.27 13.20
C GLY A 131 4.23 -5.29 12.58
N LEU A 132 4.65 -4.51 11.59
CA LEU A 132 3.82 -3.47 10.96
C LEU A 132 3.12 -4.01 9.71
N PHE A 133 1.87 -3.61 9.53
CA PHE A 133 1.08 -3.89 8.33
C PHE A 133 0.79 -2.59 7.58
N SER A 134 0.74 -2.68 6.25
CA SER A 134 0.26 -1.58 5.42
C SER A 134 -1.26 -1.48 5.44
N SER A 135 -1.75 -0.30 5.08
CA SER A 135 -3.16 -0.13 4.74
C SER A 135 -3.44 -0.66 3.33
N PRO A 136 -4.69 -1.02 3.01
CA PRO A 136 -5.10 -1.58 1.71
C PRO A 136 -4.79 -0.72 0.49
N ASP A 137 -4.86 0.60 0.66
CA ASP A 137 -4.60 1.60 -0.38
C ASP A 137 -3.27 2.35 -0.18
N GLU A 138 -2.45 1.89 0.76
CA GLU A 138 -1.16 2.52 1.07
C GLU A 138 -0.14 2.16 -0.02
N SER A 139 0.57 3.18 -0.52
CA SER A 139 1.66 2.95 -1.45
C SER A 139 2.80 2.20 -0.73
N LEU A 140 3.58 1.43 -1.49
CA LEU A 140 4.76 0.76 -0.94
C LEU A 140 5.74 1.78 -0.32
N GLU A 141 5.85 2.96 -0.92
CA GLU A 141 6.72 4.04 -0.46
C GLU A 141 6.29 4.58 0.91
N ASP A 142 4.99 4.85 1.10
CA ASP A 142 4.45 5.32 2.38
C ASP A 142 4.61 4.26 3.48
N PHE A 143 4.33 2.99 3.16
CA PHE A 143 4.50 1.88 4.08
C PHE A 143 5.97 1.74 4.52
N LEU A 144 6.91 1.77 3.58
CA LEU A 144 8.33 1.70 3.88
C LEU A 144 8.82 2.92 4.65
N GLY A 145 8.25 4.11 4.41
CA GLY A 145 8.50 5.30 5.22
C GLY A 145 8.19 5.09 6.70
N ARG A 146 7.02 4.50 7.01
CA ARG A 146 6.64 4.14 8.38
C ARG A 146 7.53 3.05 8.98
N VAL A 147 7.91 2.04 8.19
CA VAL A 147 8.86 1.00 8.62
C VAL A 147 10.21 1.62 8.97
N ALA A 148 10.67 2.57 8.15
CA ALA A 148 11.92 3.28 8.36
C ALA A 148 11.90 4.14 9.64
N GLU A 149 10.76 4.77 9.95
CA GLU A 149 10.56 5.50 11.22
C GLU A 149 10.63 4.56 12.43
N ALA A 150 9.94 3.40 12.37
CA ALA A 150 9.99 2.40 13.43
C ALA A 150 11.40 1.79 13.62
N ALA A 151 12.11 1.59 12.52
CA ALA A 151 13.50 1.17 12.52
C ALA A 151 14.41 2.22 13.19
N LEU A 152 14.15 3.51 12.97
CA LEU A 152 14.96 4.58 13.55
C LEU A 152 14.82 4.60 15.07
N GLY A 153 13.59 4.45 15.58
CA GLY A 153 13.36 4.35 17.02
C GLY A 153 14.07 3.15 17.69
N ARG A 154 14.38 2.09 16.95
CA ARG A 154 15.17 0.95 17.45
C ARG A 154 16.68 1.22 17.44
N VAL A 155 17.16 2.01 16.49
CA VAL A 155 18.59 2.34 16.29
C VAL A 155 19.01 3.54 17.15
N GLU A 156 18.10 4.46 17.45
CA GLU A 156 18.37 5.68 18.24
C GLU A 156 19.11 5.41 19.57
N PRO A 157 18.75 4.38 20.38
CA PRO A 157 19.50 4.05 21.59
C PRO A 157 20.94 3.58 21.31
N GLU A 158 21.20 2.94 20.17
CA GLU A 158 22.53 2.49 19.79
C GLU A 158 23.38 3.64 19.26
N LEU A 159 22.77 4.53 18.48
CA LEU A 159 23.37 5.76 18.00
C LEU A 159 23.77 6.65 19.18
N GLU A 160 22.90 6.80 20.18
CA GLU A 160 23.20 7.57 21.39
C GLU A 160 24.33 6.92 22.20
N ARG A 161 24.40 5.59 22.29
CA ARG A 161 25.53 4.89 22.94
C ARG A 161 26.84 5.10 22.18
N LEU A 162 26.81 5.05 20.85
CA LEU A 162 27.98 5.30 20.02
C LEU A 162 28.46 6.75 20.20
N ARG A 163 27.53 7.71 20.18
CA ARG A 163 27.80 9.12 20.44
C ARG A 163 28.49 9.33 21.79
N ASN A 164 27.91 8.83 22.88
CA ASN A 164 28.48 8.95 24.22
C ASN A 164 29.89 8.33 24.33
N ARG A 165 30.13 7.21 23.64
CA ARG A 165 31.46 6.55 23.60
C ARG A 165 32.49 7.43 22.90
N VAL A 166 32.14 7.98 21.74
CA VAL A 166 33.04 8.82 20.95
C VAL A 166 33.32 10.15 21.67
N GLU A 167 32.31 10.76 22.29
CA GLU A 167 32.45 11.94 23.15
C GLU A 167 33.46 11.68 24.28
N LEU A 168 33.33 10.55 24.98
CA LEU A 168 34.26 10.16 26.04
C LEU A 168 35.69 9.94 25.53
N GLN A 169 35.88 9.31 24.37
CA GLN A 169 37.20 9.11 23.76
C GLN A 169 37.86 10.46 23.43
N ILE A 170 37.09 11.41 22.89
CA ILE A 170 37.59 12.75 22.56
C ILE A 170 37.91 13.55 23.82
N GLU A 171 37.11 13.46 24.88
CA GLU A 171 37.40 14.06 26.17
C GLU A 171 38.70 13.50 26.78
N GLN A 172 38.89 12.18 26.75
CA GLN A 172 40.11 11.55 27.25
C GLN A 172 41.35 12.03 26.49
N ILE A 173 41.26 12.16 25.17
CA ILE A 173 42.33 12.75 24.34
C ILE A 173 42.58 14.19 24.77
N ARG A 174 41.54 15.03 24.90
CA ARG A 174 41.66 16.44 25.34
C ARG A 174 42.28 16.59 26.73
N GLU A 175 41.90 15.75 27.69
CA GLU A 175 42.48 15.75 29.04
C GLU A 175 43.95 15.32 29.05
N ALA A 176 44.32 14.34 28.23
CA ALA A 176 45.72 13.93 28.06
C ALA A 176 46.54 15.08 27.46
N GLN A 177 45.99 15.83 26.51
CA GLN A 177 46.63 17.01 25.91
C GLN A 177 46.81 18.15 26.92
N THR A 178 45.77 18.44 27.72
CA THR A 178 45.83 19.48 28.75
C THR A 178 46.92 19.17 29.78
N ARG A 179 47.09 17.89 30.15
CA ARG A 179 48.17 17.42 31.03
C ARG A 179 49.56 17.56 30.40
N LYS A 180 49.67 17.47 29.06
CA LYS A 180 50.91 17.69 28.30
C LYS A 180 51.21 19.18 28.03
N GLY A 181 50.34 20.11 28.42
CA GLY A 181 50.54 21.56 28.20
C GLY A 181 50.26 22.02 26.76
N LEU A 182 49.72 21.14 25.92
CA LEU A 182 49.37 21.42 24.53
C LEU A 182 47.93 21.96 24.48
N ARG A 183 47.75 23.13 23.86
CA ARG A 183 46.41 23.65 23.54
C ARG A 183 46.06 23.23 22.12
N ALA A 184 45.20 22.22 21.99
CA ALA A 184 44.62 21.87 20.70
C ALA A 184 43.84 23.09 20.16
N ARG A 185 44.21 23.54 18.95
CA ARG A 185 43.51 24.61 18.21
C ARG A 185 42.39 24.04 17.33
N ASP A 186 42.42 22.74 17.08
CA ASP A 186 41.46 22.05 16.22
C ASP A 186 40.17 21.74 16.98
N GLU A 187 39.17 22.57 16.72
CA GLU A 187 37.80 22.40 17.14
C GLU A 187 37.18 21.26 16.32
N ILE A 188 37.51 20.01 16.66
CA ILE A 188 36.75 18.86 16.16
C ILE A 188 35.35 19.00 16.74
N SER A 189 34.46 19.52 15.90
CA SER A 189 33.04 19.58 16.17
C SER A 189 32.52 18.18 15.89
N LEU A 190 32.41 17.35 16.94
CA LEU A 190 31.64 16.10 16.88
C LEU A 190 30.26 16.35 16.29
N ASP A 191 29.69 17.50 16.64
CA ASP A 191 28.46 18.02 16.06
C ASP A 191 28.50 18.09 14.53
N LYS A 192 29.65 18.31 13.86
CA LYS A 192 29.73 18.30 12.39
C LYS A 192 29.77 16.88 11.81
N ILE A 193 30.46 15.94 12.44
CA ILE A 193 30.52 14.54 11.98
C ILE A 193 29.15 13.88 12.20
N ILE A 194 28.54 14.16 13.35
CA ILE A 194 27.22 13.69 13.72
C ILE A 194 26.15 14.42 12.91
N SER A 195 26.20 15.76 12.76
CA SER A 195 25.20 16.51 11.97
C SER A 195 25.29 16.30 10.46
N LEU A 196 26.47 16.07 9.87
CA LEU A 196 26.52 15.68 8.45
C LEU A 196 25.78 14.37 8.23
N ASN A 197 25.84 13.44 9.19
CA ASN A 197 25.14 12.16 9.06
C ASN A 197 23.68 12.25 9.54
N LEU A 198 23.33 13.09 10.51
CA LEU A 198 21.94 13.29 10.97
C LEU A 198 21.11 14.19 10.04
N GLN A 199 21.66 15.28 9.50
CA GLN A 199 20.97 16.17 8.56
C GLN A 199 20.68 15.49 7.21
N PHE A 200 21.42 14.44 6.86
CA PHE A 200 21.10 13.60 5.70
C PHE A 200 19.79 12.81 5.89
N PHE A 201 19.34 12.61 7.14
CA PHE A 201 18.16 11.80 7.47
C PHE A 201 16.99 12.60 8.09
N GLU A 202 17.24 13.73 8.76
CA GLU A 202 16.17 14.61 9.30
C GLU A 202 15.30 15.29 8.24
N SER A 203 15.67 15.25 6.95
CA SER A 203 14.76 15.70 5.91
C SER A 203 13.68 14.63 5.67
N GLU A 204 12.48 14.90 6.17
CA GLU A 204 11.23 14.10 6.10
C GLU A 204 10.91 13.47 4.72
N ASN A 205 11.60 13.89 3.64
CA ASN A 205 11.33 13.48 2.27
C ASN A 205 12.44 12.64 1.57
N ARG A 206 13.52 12.20 2.24
CA ARG A 206 14.64 11.53 1.53
C ARG A 206 14.84 10.04 1.75
N LEU A 207 14.23 9.42 2.76
CA LEU A 207 14.20 7.95 2.84
C LEU A 207 13.49 7.37 1.60
N ALA A 208 12.37 7.97 1.19
CA ALA A 208 11.71 7.79 -0.11
C ALA A 208 12.66 7.86 -1.32
N SER A 209 13.54 8.87 -1.38
CA SER A 209 14.48 9.06 -2.49
C SER A 209 15.60 8.01 -2.53
N MET A 210 15.95 7.39 -1.40
CA MET A 210 16.95 6.31 -1.31
C MET A 210 16.41 4.98 -1.85
N PHE A 211 15.11 4.70 -1.71
CA PHE A 211 14.48 3.50 -2.27
C PHE A 211 14.49 3.48 -3.82
N SER A 212 14.37 4.64 -4.50
CA SER A 212 14.45 4.72 -5.97
C SER A 212 15.88 4.76 -6.53
N THR A 213 16.86 5.19 -5.75
CA THR A 213 18.26 5.35 -6.22
C THR A 213 19.14 4.12 -6.02
N LEU A 214 18.70 3.11 -5.27
CA LEU A 214 19.45 1.85 -5.12
C LEU A 214 19.52 1.00 -6.41
N ALA A 215 18.68 1.28 -7.41
CA ALA A 215 18.81 0.70 -8.75
C ALA A 215 19.87 1.41 -9.63
N GLY A 216 20.41 2.57 -9.23
CA GLY A 216 21.16 3.45 -10.14
C GLY A 216 22.45 4.09 -9.63
N ALA A 217 22.78 4.06 -8.33
CA ALA A 217 23.86 4.89 -7.79
C ALA A 217 24.99 4.13 -7.04
N VAL A 218 25.25 2.87 -7.41
CA VAL A 218 26.40 2.10 -6.88
C VAL A 218 27.74 2.49 -7.55
N PHE A 219 27.76 3.38 -8.54
CA PHE A 219 28.99 3.88 -9.16
C PHE A 219 29.13 5.39 -8.99
N GLY A 220 29.91 5.81 -8.01
CA GLY A 220 30.18 7.22 -7.77
C GLY A 220 31.27 7.47 -6.73
N THR A 221 32.42 6.82 -6.88
CA THR A 221 33.66 7.15 -6.16
C THR A 221 34.04 8.62 -6.35
N ALA A 222 34.30 9.35 -5.26
CA ALA A 222 35.22 10.48 -5.28
C ALA A 222 36.00 10.53 -3.96
N ALA A 223 37.29 10.28 -4.10
CA ALA A 223 38.31 10.21 -3.06
C ALA A 223 38.99 11.60 -2.87
N PRO A 224 40.08 11.76 -2.08
CA PRO A 224 40.29 12.89 -1.16
C PRO A 224 41.36 13.91 -1.63
N ALA A 225 41.46 15.06 -0.95
CA ALA A 225 42.64 15.93 -0.72
C ALA A 225 42.13 17.34 -0.31
N SER A 226 42.78 18.14 0.54
CA SER A 226 44.21 18.47 0.54
C SER A 226 44.70 19.05 1.87
N GLU A 227 45.97 18.78 2.14
CA GLU A 227 46.82 19.19 3.26
C GLU A 227 47.03 20.72 3.35
N THR A 228 47.22 21.22 4.57
CA THR A 228 47.98 22.44 4.82
C THR A 228 48.64 22.37 6.19
N GLU A 229 49.97 22.33 6.22
CA GLU A 229 50.75 22.53 7.46
C GLU A 229 50.79 24.02 7.83
N PRO A 230 50.92 24.35 9.13
CA PRO A 230 52.22 24.85 9.54
C PRO A 230 52.71 24.39 10.94
N VAL A 231 54.02 24.19 10.95
CA VAL A 231 55.03 24.09 12.01
C VAL A 231 54.67 24.62 13.41
N GLY A 232 54.69 23.69 14.37
CA GLY A 232 54.79 23.83 15.83
C GLY A 232 55.06 22.44 16.43
N ASP A 233 55.80 22.34 17.53
CA ASP A 233 56.37 21.12 18.16
C ASP A 233 55.93 19.73 17.58
N VAL A 234 56.77 19.20 16.67
CA VAL A 234 56.35 18.38 15.50
C VAL A 234 55.88 16.96 15.85
N ASN A 235 56.19 16.44 17.03
CA ASN A 235 55.90 15.03 17.34
C ASN A 235 54.56 14.86 18.08
N ASP A 236 54.32 15.62 19.15
CA ASP A 236 53.07 15.51 19.92
C ASP A 236 51.84 16.06 19.16
N GLU A 237 51.99 17.07 18.30
CA GLU A 237 50.88 17.57 17.46
C GLU A 237 50.50 16.56 16.35
N LYS A 238 51.47 15.83 15.80
CA LYS A 238 51.22 14.76 14.83
C LYS A 238 50.55 13.55 15.45
N GLU A 239 51.00 13.14 16.64
CA GLU A 239 50.37 12.07 17.42
C GLU A 239 48.90 12.42 17.74
N LEU A 240 48.63 13.66 18.16
CA LEU A 240 47.27 14.13 18.42
C LEU A 240 46.38 14.07 17.18
N ARG A 241 46.87 14.52 16.02
CA ARG A 241 46.11 14.43 14.76
C ARG A 241 45.79 12.99 14.38
N GLN A 242 46.74 12.07 14.58
CA GLN A 242 46.53 10.65 14.29
C GLN A 242 45.52 10.02 15.25
N ASP A 243 45.56 10.35 16.53
CA ASP A 243 44.61 9.85 17.54
C ASP A 243 43.19 10.31 17.23
N LEU A 244 43.03 11.57 16.86
CA LEU A 244 41.73 12.15 16.49
C LEU A 244 41.19 11.57 15.18
N GLN A 245 42.04 11.43 14.15
CA GLN A 245 41.65 10.78 12.89
C GLN A 245 41.23 9.33 13.09
N ARG A 246 41.89 8.62 14.00
CA ARG A 246 41.55 7.24 14.35
C ARG A 246 40.18 7.13 15.00
N VAL A 247 39.87 7.99 15.98
CA VAL A 247 38.54 8.02 16.61
C VAL A 247 37.46 8.42 15.60
N GLU A 248 37.75 9.38 14.72
CA GLU A 248 36.83 9.77 13.63
C GLU A 248 36.56 8.60 12.67
N GLN A 249 37.60 7.87 12.26
CA GLN A 249 37.46 6.72 11.37
C GLN A 249 36.66 5.60 12.04
N GLU A 250 36.96 5.27 13.29
CA GLU A 250 36.22 4.29 14.08
C GLU A 250 34.73 4.66 14.19
N ALA A 251 34.43 5.94 14.46
CA ALA A 251 33.06 6.43 14.53
C ALA A 251 32.33 6.33 13.19
N ARG A 252 33.00 6.64 12.07
CA ARG A 252 32.44 6.52 10.72
C ARG A 252 32.13 5.07 10.35
N GLU A 253 33.04 4.15 10.66
CA GLU A 253 32.85 2.72 10.41
C GLU A 253 31.71 2.14 11.25
N ALA A 254 31.65 2.50 12.53
CA ALA A 254 30.57 2.08 13.42
C ALA A 254 29.21 2.62 12.98
N LEU A 255 29.15 3.89 12.54
CA LEU A 255 27.94 4.47 11.97
C LEU A 255 27.52 3.75 10.68
N ALA A 256 28.45 3.51 9.76
CA ALA A 256 28.17 2.81 8.51
C ALA A 256 27.59 1.41 8.75
N ALA A 257 28.14 0.65 9.70
CA ALA A 257 27.62 -0.66 10.07
C ALA A 257 26.20 -0.61 10.63
N LEU A 258 25.92 0.34 11.54
CA LEU A 258 24.56 0.55 12.07
C LEU A 258 23.56 0.92 10.98
N TYR A 259 23.98 1.74 10.00
CA TYR A 259 23.12 2.11 8.87
C TYR A 259 22.87 0.95 7.91
N GLU A 260 23.88 0.11 7.64
CA GLU A 260 23.71 -1.07 6.80
C GLU A 260 22.71 -2.06 7.42
N GLU A 261 22.83 -2.30 8.72
CA GLU A 261 21.86 -3.11 9.48
C GLU A 261 20.46 -2.50 9.43
N TYR A 262 20.33 -1.20 9.67
CA TYR A 262 19.07 -0.47 9.58
C TYR A 262 18.41 -0.59 8.21
N LEU A 263 19.16 -0.37 7.13
CA LEU A 263 18.64 -0.46 5.76
C LEU A 263 18.21 -1.89 5.44
N ALA A 264 18.93 -2.90 5.92
CA ALA A 264 18.53 -4.29 5.76
C ALA A 264 17.19 -4.56 6.46
N LEU A 265 17.02 -4.10 7.70
CA LEU A 265 15.77 -4.27 8.46
C LEU A 265 14.60 -3.51 7.84
N ALA A 266 14.83 -2.30 7.33
CA ALA A 266 13.78 -1.48 6.71
C ALA A 266 13.31 -2.01 5.36
N ASN A 267 14.19 -2.72 4.61
CA ASN A 267 13.86 -3.35 3.33
C ASN A 267 13.20 -4.73 3.49
N GLU A 268 13.13 -5.28 4.69
CA GLU A 268 12.51 -6.57 4.93
C GLU A 268 10.99 -6.41 5.04
N TYR A 269 10.31 -6.72 3.93
CA TYR A 269 8.86 -6.79 3.86
C TYR A 269 8.38 -7.98 3.03
N ASP A 270 7.23 -8.52 3.41
CA ASP A 270 6.54 -9.60 2.74
C ASP A 270 5.16 -9.15 2.26
N PRO A 271 4.69 -9.62 1.09
CA PRO A 271 3.30 -9.49 0.73
C PRO A 271 2.45 -10.35 1.68
N PHE A 272 1.37 -9.78 2.19
CA PHE A 272 0.40 -10.44 3.04
C PHE A 272 -0.98 -10.39 2.39
N GLU A 273 -1.50 -11.57 2.04
CA GLU A 273 -2.79 -11.70 1.36
C GLU A 273 -3.91 -11.99 2.36
N ILE A 274 -4.97 -11.21 2.28
CA ILE A 274 -6.19 -11.38 3.06
C ILE A 274 -7.24 -12.00 2.14
N GLY A 275 -7.57 -13.25 2.41
CA GLY A 275 -8.62 -13.97 1.69
C GLY A 275 -10.02 -13.50 2.10
N LEU A 276 -10.90 -13.34 1.12
CA LEU A 276 -12.31 -13.08 1.37
C LEU A 276 -13.01 -14.37 1.84
N GLN A 277 -13.77 -14.28 2.93
CA GLN A 277 -14.63 -15.37 3.38
C GLN A 277 -16.06 -15.14 2.88
N PRO A 278 -16.83 -16.20 2.51
CA PRO A 278 -18.21 -16.04 2.09
C PRO A 278 -19.08 -15.30 3.10
N ASN A 279 -18.86 -15.53 4.40
CA ASN A 279 -19.61 -14.87 5.48
C ASN A 279 -19.34 -13.37 5.61
N ASN A 280 -18.29 -12.87 4.95
CA ASN A 280 -17.96 -11.44 4.94
C ASN A 280 -18.58 -10.70 3.75
N ILE A 281 -19.33 -11.41 2.90
CA ILE A 281 -20.06 -10.84 1.78
C ILE A 281 -21.51 -10.67 2.24
N GLN A 282 -21.96 -9.43 2.36
CA GLN A 282 -23.31 -9.11 2.75
C GLN A 282 -24.10 -8.63 1.54
N ILE A 283 -25.12 -9.37 1.14
CA ILE A 283 -26.04 -8.94 0.07
C ILE A 283 -26.93 -7.83 0.61
N ILE A 284 -26.91 -6.67 -0.05
CA ILE A 284 -27.77 -5.53 0.26
C ILE A 284 -29.08 -5.66 -0.52
N ARG A 285 -28.95 -5.98 -1.81
CA ARG A 285 -30.07 -6.03 -2.76
C ARG A 285 -29.76 -7.04 -3.85
N SER A 286 -30.78 -7.79 -4.25
CA SER A 286 -30.75 -8.63 -5.43
C SER A 286 -32.05 -8.50 -6.21
N GLY A 287 -31.99 -8.62 -7.53
CA GLY A 287 -33.17 -8.49 -8.36
C GLY A 287 -32.92 -8.64 -9.85
N ILE A 288 -33.99 -8.48 -10.63
CA ILE A 288 -33.93 -8.46 -12.10
C ILE A 288 -33.49 -7.07 -12.54
N LEU A 289 -32.44 -7.02 -13.35
CA LEU A 289 -31.99 -5.84 -14.07
C LEU A 289 -32.36 -5.95 -15.55
N TRP A 290 -33.16 -5.01 -16.02
CA TRP A 290 -33.49 -4.86 -17.42
C TRP A 290 -32.46 -3.97 -18.10
N VAL A 291 -31.69 -4.56 -19.00
CA VAL A 291 -30.62 -3.88 -19.72
C VAL A 291 -31.05 -3.69 -21.17
N PRO A 292 -31.08 -2.45 -21.67
CA PRO A 292 -31.37 -2.22 -23.08
C PRO A 292 -30.18 -2.72 -23.92
N VAL A 293 -30.44 -3.61 -24.87
CA VAL A 293 -29.49 -4.13 -25.86
C VAL A 293 -29.97 -3.83 -27.27
N SER A 294 -29.05 -3.62 -28.20
CA SER A 294 -29.31 -3.34 -29.63
C SER A 294 -29.05 -4.55 -30.50
#